data_AF-A0A1C4ZLR2-F1
#
_entry.id   AF-A0A1C4ZLR2-F1
#
_cell.length_a   1.000
_cell.length_b   1.000
_cell.length_c   1.000
_cell.angle_alpha   90.00
_cell.angle_beta   90.00
_cell.angle_gamma   90.00
#
_symmetry.space_group_name_H-M   'P 1'
#
loop_
_entity.id
_entity.type
_entity.pdbx_description
1 polymer ?
#
loop_
_entity_poly.entity_id
_entity_poly.type
_entity_poly.pdbx_seq_one_letter_code
_entity_poly.pdbx_strand_id
1 'polypeptide(L)' 'MISNSEMIRIRRQMQRRIRDVVAERRRIRQQNPIPTSPTPSGADQEVCVADNGPG' A
#
# COMPACT_ATOMS: atom_id res chain seq x y z
N MET A 1 6.03 19.22 -25.38
CA MET A 1 6.02 19.54 -23.93
C MET A 1 4.63 19.28 -23.40
N ILE A 2 4.51 18.54 -22.29
CA ILE A 2 3.22 18.24 -21.67
C ILE A 2 2.71 19.52 -20.99
N SER A 3 1.45 19.89 -21.25
CA SER A 3 0.84 21.09 -20.66
C SER A 3 0.48 20.86 -19.18
N ASN A 4 0.43 21.91 -18.35
CA ASN A 4 0.04 21.78 -16.93
C ASN A 4 -1.35 21.12 -16.78
N SER A 5 -2.30 21.50 -17.63
CA SER A 5 -3.63 20.88 -17.67
C SER A 5 -3.58 19.38 -18.00
N GLU A 6 -2.66 18.97 -18.87
CA GLU A 6 -2.44 17.57 -19.26
C GLU A 6 -1.78 16.78 -18.13
N MET A 7 -0.78 17.36 -17.45
CA MET A 7 -0.15 16.78 -16.27
C MET A 7 -1.19 16.49 -15.16
N ILE A 8 -2.11 17.43 -14.92
CA ILE A 8 -3.20 17.26 -13.95
C ILE A 8 -4.11 16.10 -14.36
N ARG A 9 -4.49 16.01 -15.64
CA ARG A 9 -5.34 14.91 -16.15
C ARG A 9 -4.66 13.56 -15.97
N ILE A 10 -3.39 13.44 -16.35
CA ILE A 10 -2.60 12.21 -16.21
C ILE A 10 -2.51 11.80 -14.74
N ARG A 11 -2.20 12.76 -13.84
CA ARG A 11 -2.13 12.49 -12.40
C ARG A 11 -3.45 11.95 -11.86
N ARG A 12 -4.57 12.59 -12.21
CA ARG A 12 -5.91 12.15 -11.77
C ARG A 12 -6.25 10.77 -12.32
N GLN A 13 -5.91 10.48 -13.57
CA GLN A 13 -6.13 9.18 -14.18
C GLN A 13 -5.33 8.08 -13.48
N MET A 14 -4.06 8.33 -13.17
CA MET A 14 -3.23 7.37 -12.43
C MET A 14 -3.75 7.13 -11.02
N GLN A 15 -4.14 8.20 -10.30
CA GLN A 15 -4.72 8.05 -8.96
C GLN A 15 -5.98 7.19 -8.96
N ARG A 16 -6.85 7.31 -9.99
CA ARG A 16 -8.03 6.45 -10.14
C ARG A 16 -7.63 4.98 -10.34
N ARG A 17 -6.73 4.72 -11.30
CA ARG A 17 -6.23 3.36 -11.56
C ARG A 17 -5.59 2.72 -10.32
N ILE A 18 -4.83 3.48 -9.54
CA ILE A 18 -4.24 3.01 -8.29
C ILE A 18 -5.34 2.62 -7.30
N ARG A 19 -6.37 3.46 -7.13
CA ARG A 19 -7.49 3.14 -6.23
C ARG A 19 -8.22 1.88 -6.65
N ASP A 20 -8.45 1.70 -7.95
CA ASP A 20 -9.12 0.50 -8.48
C ASP A 20 -8.30 -0.77 -8.17
N VAL A 21 -6.99 -0.73 -8.42
CA VAL A 21 -6.07 -1.84 -8.09
C VAL A 21 -6.02 -2.11 -6.60
N VAL A 22 -6.00 -1.06 -5.75
CA VAL A 22 -5.98 -1.20 -4.29
C VAL A 22 -7.29 -1.80 -3.78
N ALA A 23 -8.43 -1.33 -4.30
CA ALA A 23 -9.75 -1.86 -3.96
C ALA A 23 -9.85 -3.34 -4.35
N GLU A 24 -9.36 -3.70 -5.55
CA GLU A 24 -9.37 -5.07 -6.03
C GLU A 24 -8.49 -5.98 -5.17
N ARG A 25 -7.25 -5.57 -4.88
CA ARG A 25 -6.36 -6.31 -3.97
C ARG A 25 -6.95 -6.44 -2.55
N ARG A 26 -7.70 -5.43 -2.08
CA ARG A 26 -8.39 -5.50 -0.79
C ARG A 26 -9.50 -6.56 -0.82
N ARG A 27 -10.29 -6.65 -1.89
CA ARG A 27 -11.32 -7.70 -2.04
C ARG A 27 -10.70 -9.09 -2.10
N ILE A 28 -9.62 -9.28 -2.85
CA ILE A 28 -8.92 -10.56 -2.95
C ILE A 28 -8.44 -11.03 -1.57
N ARG A 29 -7.85 -10.13 -0.77
CA ARG A 29 -7.44 -10.45 0.62
C ARG A 29 -8.60 -10.77 1.55
N GLN A 30 -9.79 -10.20 1.32
CA GLN A 30 -10.98 -10.48 2.12
C GLN A 30 -11.64 -11.81 1.74
N GLN A 31 -11.66 -12.14 0.45
CA GLN A 31 -12.27 -13.38 -0.06
C GLN A 31 -11.38 -14.60 0.11
N ASN A 32 -10.07 -14.40 0.07
CA ASN A 32 -9.10 -15.46 0.30
C ASN A 32 -8.14 -14.97 1.38
N PRO A 33 -8.38 -15.28 2.67
CA PRO A 33 -7.44 -15.00 3.74
C PRO A 33 -6.26 -15.98 3.61
N ILE A 34 -5.57 -15.97 2.47
CA ILE A 34 -4.26 -16.56 2.35
C ILE A 34 -3.39 -15.73 3.29
N PRO A 35 -2.69 -16.34 4.27
CA PRO A 35 -1.73 -15.65 5.09
C PRO A 35 -0.52 -15.34 4.20
N THR A 36 -0.63 -14.35 3.31
CA THR A 36 0.57 -13.74 2.74
C THR A 36 1.19 -12.97 3.89
N SER A 37 2.25 -13.55 4.45
CA SER A 37 3.15 -12.93 5.42
C SER A 37 3.36 -11.44 5.12
N PRO A 38 3.50 -10.60 6.15
CA PRO A 38 3.57 -9.16 5.95
C PRO A 38 4.90 -8.80 5.30
N THR A 39 4.93 -8.61 3.98
CA THR A 39 5.91 -7.69 3.40
C THR A 39 5.50 -6.29 3.86
N PRO A 40 6.38 -5.56 4.57
CA PRO A 40 5.98 -4.45 5.42
C PRO A 40 5.36 -3.34 4.57
N SER A 41 4.07 -3.10 4.83
CA SER A 41 3.42 -1.85 4.48
C SER A 41 4.15 -0.75 5.25
N GLY A 42 4.96 0.02 4.54
CA GLY A 42 5.68 1.16 5.11
C GLY A 42 4.71 2.21 5.63
N ALA A 43 4.53 2.23 6.94
CA ALA A 43 4.34 3.39 7.80
C ALA A 43 4.30 2.86 9.23
N ASP A 44 5.37 3.13 9.98
CA ASP A 44 5.43 3.05 11.45
C ASP A 44 5.00 1.72 12.09
N GLN A 45 5.89 0.72 12.07
CA GLN A 45 5.99 -0.22 13.19
C GLN A 45 7.39 -0.07 13.77
N GLU A 46 7.46 0.93 14.64
CA GLU A 46 8.19 0.92 15.90
C GLU A 46 9.21 -0.21 16.06
N VAL A 47 10.47 0.21 16.07
CA VAL A 47 11.65 -0.46 16.60
C VAL A 47 11.27 -1.59 17.57
N CYS A 48 11.36 -2.85 17.13
CA CYS A 48 11.53 -3.96 18.06
C CYS A 48 12.87 -3.75 18.78
N VAL A 49 12.83 -3.00 19.88
CA VAL A 49 13.90 -3.05 20.88
C VAL A 49 13.88 -4.48 21.38
N ALA A 50 14.93 -5.22 21.06
CA ALA A 50 15.19 -6.51 21.69
C ALA A 50 15.48 -6.26 23.17
N ASP A 51 14.41 -6.19 23.97
CA ASP A 51 14.48 -6.28 25.43
C ASP A 51 14.86 -7.73 25.74
N ASN A 52 16.13 -7.92 26.12
CA ASN A 52 16.65 -9.19 26.57
C ASN A 52 16.02 -9.46 27.95
N GLY A 53 15.06 -10.38 28.00
CA GLY A 53 14.43 -10.82 29.24
C GLY A 53 15.43 -11.50 30.20
N PRO A 54 15.20 -11.43 31.53
CA PRO A 54 16.17 -11.83 32.53
C PRO A 54 16.18 -13.35 32.74
N GLY A 55 17.38 -13.91 32.87
CA GLY A 55 17.64 -15.29 33.26
C GLY A 55 19.12 -15.50 33.53
#